data_AF-A0A8I1GH66-F1
#
_entry.id   AF-A0A8I1GH66-F1
#
_cell.length_a   1.000
_cell.length_b   1.000
_cell.length_c   1.000
_cell.angle_alpha   90.00
_cell.angle_beta   90.00
_cell.angle_gamma   90.00
#
_symmetry.space_group_name_H-M   'P 1'
#
loop_
_entity.id
_entity.type
_entity.pdbx_description
1 polymer ?
#
loop_
_entity_poly.entity_id
_entity_poly.type
_entity_poly.pdbx_seq_one_letter_code
_entity_poly.pdbx_strand_id
1 'polypeptide(L)'
;MLLDGAKAMRISLLIALAAFGWIAVYIEFNEELRRRIGDGAHASAFLSLFVGLTALITAFYFRRLAKIRADLAQGKPLARWRVARGDWDAFAATEARETEEGHRATLFIILGFAVMIPAVLALVLGDAQIFAVISLGIMAVGGIGYLLGRNAAKAHLRYRDGVVSVGEDGVLVNGVVHGWRLPGSALVGVELDESATLAVLAITYAFWTRGGRQYVTVHAPVPPEAVGEARVAAIRLEAGAEGRAPELTPSKQTTGFLAMLALGALLVQAIPAAAQTDDWQRFKIDEASVATPPGWRAELTEAGRTVQAIEPRGGREVRVWWWFPDEPLLGYTDELAHDKVTVAGQPALRVHTRFEGRDTISVTLDKPRKDGKRLHILFEGQRSLDINDHALMGMVSRLTIAGWATSNTSPETPDAVDVSGGDAEAAAEPEPEPEAPVQRAELGNIAAVVNGPRTNTIIAIKRPIFVRTLETYHWNNARGRKPGIIVLLRPDGTEVGRWVARGKPGQGGVPNAYWEADVNQRLDEGSYVLTTSSNETWATNAGVGWRGFYSMHYQVLRQEPTPEPLSGDAPPEDPQTSRAAPEQADVPIAPLRTTIPRGR
;
A
#
# COMPACT_ATOMS: atom_id res chain seq x y z
N MET A 1 35.99 -18.57 0.85
CA MET A 1 36.50 -18.06 2.13
C MET A 1 35.52 -18.53 3.22
N LEU A 2 35.60 -19.81 3.59
CA LEU A 2 34.67 -20.42 4.55
C LEU A 2 35.25 -20.20 5.94
N LEU A 3 34.77 -19.17 6.65
CA LEU A 3 35.09 -19.01 8.08
C LEU A 3 34.75 -20.32 8.81
N ASP A 4 35.65 -20.78 9.66
CA ASP A 4 35.35 -21.80 10.66
C ASP A 4 34.09 -21.36 11.43
N GLY A 5 33.06 -22.22 11.48
CA GLY A 5 31.79 -21.91 12.14
C GLY A 5 31.98 -21.50 13.60
N ALA A 6 33.00 -22.04 14.28
CA ALA A 6 33.35 -21.63 15.64
C ALA A 6 33.90 -20.19 15.69
N LYS A 7 34.72 -19.80 14.70
CA LYS A 7 35.24 -18.44 14.58
C LYS A 7 34.13 -17.44 14.23
N ALA A 8 33.25 -17.79 13.30
CA ALA A 8 32.09 -16.98 12.94
C ALA A 8 31.17 -16.76 14.14
N MET A 9 30.86 -17.82 14.89
CA MET A 9 30.09 -17.73 16.14
C MET A 9 30.72 -16.76 17.14
N ARG A 10 32.03 -16.87 17.40
CA ARG A 10 32.73 -15.96 18.34
C ARG A 10 32.66 -14.51 17.89
N ILE A 11 32.86 -14.23 16.60
CA ILE A 11 32.74 -12.88 16.04
C ILE A 11 31.32 -12.34 16.23
N SER A 12 30.30 -13.13 15.91
CA SER A 12 28.90 -12.72 16.11
C SER A 12 28.57 -12.46 17.58
N LEU A 13 29.11 -13.25 18.52
CA LEU A 13 28.93 -13.00 19.96
C LEU A 13 29.62 -11.70 20.42
N LEU A 14 30.80 -11.38 19.88
CA LEU A 14 31.49 -10.11 20.18
C LEU A 14 30.69 -8.91 19.65
N ILE A 15 30.12 -9.01 18.45
CA ILE A 15 29.24 -7.97 17.89
C ILE A 15 28.00 -7.79 18.77
N ALA A 16 27.37 -8.91 19.18
CA ALA A 16 26.23 -8.85 20.09
C ALA A 16 26.60 -8.18 21.42
N LEU A 17 27.72 -8.58 22.03
CA LEU A 17 28.20 -8.00 23.29
C LEU A 17 28.45 -6.49 23.16
N ALA A 18 29.08 -6.04 22.08
CA ALA A 18 29.31 -4.62 21.83
C ALA A 18 27.98 -3.85 21.66
N ALA A 19 27.02 -4.42 20.94
CA ALA A 19 25.72 -3.81 20.70
C ALA A 19 24.87 -3.72 21.99
N PHE A 20 24.81 -4.78 22.80
CA PHE A 20 24.14 -4.75 24.10
C PHE A 20 24.89 -3.89 25.12
N GLY A 21 26.22 -3.83 25.04
CA GLY A 21 27.03 -2.88 25.81
C GLY A 21 26.65 -1.43 25.50
N TRP A 22 26.44 -1.08 24.23
CA TRP A 22 25.93 0.24 23.85
C TRP A 22 24.54 0.52 24.44
N ILE A 23 23.65 -0.48 24.47
CA ILE A 23 22.33 -0.32 25.09
C ILE A 23 22.45 -0.06 26.59
N ALA A 24 23.35 -0.74 27.29
CA ALA A 24 23.60 -0.48 28.71
C ALA A 24 24.12 0.94 28.94
N VAL A 25 25.05 1.42 28.11
CA VAL A 25 25.51 2.82 28.13
C VAL A 25 24.36 3.78 27.85
N TYR A 26 23.51 3.49 26.87
CA TYR A 26 22.35 4.31 26.56
C TYR A 26 21.36 4.37 27.73
N ILE A 27 21.08 3.26 28.41
CA ILE A 27 20.17 3.23 29.57
C ILE A 27 20.72 4.09 30.71
N GLU A 28 22.00 3.97 31.01
CA GLU A 28 22.65 4.69 32.12
C GLU A 28 22.83 6.19 31.82
N PHE A 29 23.21 6.54 30.59
CA PHE A 29 23.57 7.91 30.19
C PHE A 29 22.54 8.57 29.27
N ASN A 30 21.29 8.12 29.29
CA ASN A 30 20.24 8.57 28.37
C ASN A 30 20.09 10.10 28.32
N GLU A 31 20.04 10.77 29.47
CA GLU A 31 19.86 12.23 29.54
C GLU A 31 21.04 12.98 28.92
N GLU A 32 22.27 12.58 29.22
CA GLU A 32 23.48 13.20 28.69
C GLU A 32 23.63 12.95 27.18
N LEU A 33 23.29 11.75 26.72
CA LEU A 33 23.28 11.41 25.29
C LEU A 33 22.24 12.22 24.53
N ARG A 34 21.02 12.33 25.05
CA ARG A 34 19.97 13.17 24.43
C ARG A 34 20.37 14.63 24.38
N ARG A 35 21.06 15.14 25.40
CA ARG A 35 21.59 16.52 25.40
C ARG A 35 22.61 16.77 24.30
N ARG A 36 23.43 15.78 23.94
CA ARG A 36 24.52 15.94 22.95
C ARG A 36 24.10 15.65 21.51
N ILE A 37 23.30 14.61 21.30
CA ILE A 37 22.97 14.09 19.96
C ILE A 37 21.47 14.03 19.68
N GLY A 38 20.63 14.59 20.57
CA GLY A 38 19.18 14.64 20.40
C GLY A 38 18.56 13.27 20.21
N ASP A 39 17.60 13.19 19.28
CA ASP A 39 16.90 11.94 18.91
C ASP A 39 17.81 10.86 18.32
N GLY A 40 19.03 11.24 17.90
CA GLY A 40 20.07 10.29 17.48
C GLY A 40 20.41 9.26 18.57
N ALA A 41 20.25 9.62 19.85
CA ALA A 41 20.44 8.69 20.96
C ALA A 41 19.45 7.51 20.87
N HIS A 42 18.15 7.79 20.66
CA HIS A 42 17.11 6.78 20.49
C HIS A 42 17.35 5.92 19.25
N ALA A 43 17.68 6.54 18.12
CA ALA A 43 17.97 5.81 16.88
C ALA A 43 19.17 4.86 17.03
N SER A 44 20.24 5.30 17.71
CA SER A 44 21.43 4.47 17.95
C SER A 44 21.13 3.27 18.86
N ALA A 45 20.29 3.45 19.88
CA ALA A 45 19.86 2.38 20.78
C ALA A 45 18.99 1.35 20.04
N PHE A 46 18.06 1.81 19.20
CA PHE A 46 17.23 0.94 18.36
C PHE A 46 18.07 0.13 17.37
N LEU A 47 19.00 0.79 16.65
CA LEU A 47 19.91 0.11 15.73
C LEU A 47 20.76 -0.94 16.47
N SER A 48 21.28 -0.60 17.65
CA SER A 48 22.09 -1.51 18.45
C SER A 48 21.29 -2.71 18.95
N LEU A 49 20.02 -2.52 19.33
CA LEU A 49 19.13 -3.64 19.67
C LEU A 49 18.94 -4.59 18.49
N PHE A 50 18.64 -4.04 17.31
CA PHE A 50 18.46 -4.84 16.10
C PHE A 50 19.73 -5.61 15.70
N VAL A 51 20.88 -4.94 15.72
CA VAL A 51 22.19 -5.56 15.44
C VAL A 51 22.51 -6.63 16.48
N GLY A 52 22.29 -6.34 17.76
CA GLY A 52 22.54 -7.28 18.86
C GLY A 52 21.71 -8.57 18.75
N LEU A 53 20.40 -8.43 18.50
CA LEU A 53 19.51 -9.58 18.30
C LEU A 53 19.90 -10.38 17.05
N THR A 54 20.17 -9.70 15.93
CA THR A 54 20.58 -10.36 14.68
C THR A 54 21.89 -11.12 14.86
N ALA A 55 22.86 -10.52 15.56
CA ALA A 55 24.14 -11.14 15.85
C ALA A 55 24.00 -12.35 16.78
N LEU A 56 23.10 -12.32 17.78
CA LEU A 56 22.80 -13.48 18.63
C LEU A 56 22.17 -14.63 17.83
N ILE A 57 21.18 -14.33 16.99
CA ILE A 57 20.55 -15.34 16.12
C ILE A 57 21.61 -15.97 15.19
N THR A 58 22.47 -15.13 14.62
CA THR A 58 23.57 -15.57 13.74
C THR A 58 24.59 -16.44 14.49
N ALA A 59 24.94 -16.08 15.73
CA ALA A 59 25.83 -16.87 16.57
C ALA A 59 25.23 -18.25 16.88
N PHE A 60 23.94 -18.31 17.23
CA PHE A 60 23.22 -19.56 17.45
C PHE A 60 23.19 -20.44 16.20
N TYR A 61 22.93 -19.84 15.03
CA TYR A 61 22.98 -20.52 13.74
C TYR A 61 24.36 -21.16 13.48
N PHE A 62 25.45 -20.39 13.61
CA PHE A 62 26.81 -20.90 13.39
C PHE A 62 27.23 -21.95 14.42
N ARG A 63 26.79 -21.84 15.67
CA ARG A 63 26.99 -22.88 16.70
C ARG A 63 26.37 -24.20 16.25
N ARG A 64 25.13 -24.16 15.78
CA ARG A 64 24.41 -25.35 15.32
C ARG A 64 25.06 -25.96 14.09
N LEU A 65 25.48 -25.14 13.13
CA LEU A 65 26.20 -25.58 11.95
C LEU A 65 27.56 -26.22 12.29
N ALA A 66 28.30 -25.63 13.25
CA ALA A 66 29.57 -26.18 13.73
C ALA A 66 29.38 -27.54 14.41
N LYS A 67 28.29 -27.71 15.18
CA LYS A 67 27.92 -28.99 15.77
C LYS A 67 27.62 -30.05 14.71
N ILE A 68 26.79 -29.74 13.72
CA ILE A 68 26.48 -30.65 12.61
C ILE A 68 27.76 -31.08 11.89
N ARG A 69 28.66 -30.12 11.60
CA ARG A 69 29.95 -30.41 10.98
C ARG A 69 30.81 -31.36 11.84
N ALA A 70 30.88 -31.14 13.16
CA ALA A 70 31.63 -31.99 14.06
C ALA A 70 31.05 -33.41 14.12
N ASP A 71 29.72 -33.53 14.21
CA ASP A 71 29.01 -34.81 14.24
C ASP A 71 29.23 -35.60 12.92
N LEU A 72 29.27 -34.92 11.77
CA LEU A 72 29.56 -35.55 10.46
C LEU A 72 31.04 -35.89 10.24
N ALA A 73 31.95 -35.16 10.87
CA ALA A 73 33.40 -35.35 10.69
C ALA A 73 33.99 -36.38 11.66
N GLN A 74 33.52 -36.39 12.92
CA GLN A 74 34.13 -37.13 14.05
C GLN A 74 33.13 -38.04 14.78
N GLY A 75 31.82 -37.92 14.53
CA GLY A 75 30.79 -38.76 15.15
C GLY A 75 30.56 -40.08 14.41
N LYS A 76 29.32 -40.59 14.48
CA LYS A 76 28.85 -41.76 13.72
C LYS A 76 27.89 -41.29 12.61
N PRO A 77 28.41 -40.89 11.43
CA PRO A 77 27.54 -40.59 10.28
C PRO A 77 26.78 -41.86 9.86
N LEU A 78 25.66 -41.68 9.15
CA LEU A 78 24.88 -42.78 8.60
C LEU A 78 25.66 -43.55 7.53
N ALA A 79 26.41 -42.83 6.71
CA ALA A 79 27.33 -43.39 5.73
C ALA A 79 28.50 -42.42 5.50
N ARG A 80 29.65 -42.97 5.14
CA ARG A 80 30.85 -42.17 4.87
C ARG A 80 31.75 -42.87 3.88
N TRP A 81 32.04 -42.19 2.78
CA TRP A 81 32.97 -42.67 1.77
C TRP A 81 33.93 -41.57 1.32
N ARG A 82 34.94 -41.96 0.55
CA ARG A 82 35.90 -41.04 -0.06
C ARG A 82 35.88 -41.22 -1.57
N VAL A 83 35.81 -40.12 -2.28
CA VAL A 83 35.83 -40.06 -3.74
C VAL A 83 37.25 -39.78 -4.20
N ALA A 84 37.73 -40.56 -5.16
CA ALA A 84 39.03 -40.34 -5.77
C ALA A 84 39.05 -39.01 -6.53
N ARG A 85 40.23 -38.40 -6.67
CA ARG A 85 40.35 -37.11 -7.38
C ARG A 85 39.85 -37.19 -8.82
N GLY A 86 40.14 -38.27 -9.55
CA GLY A 86 39.69 -38.45 -10.92
C GLY A 86 38.16 -38.44 -11.06
N ASP A 87 37.47 -39.21 -10.22
CA ASP A 87 36.01 -39.28 -10.19
C ASP A 87 35.39 -37.94 -9.78
N TRP A 88 36.02 -37.25 -8.81
CA TRP A 88 35.59 -35.92 -8.39
C TRP A 88 35.75 -34.88 -9.50
N ASP A 89 36.86 -34.89 -10.24
CA ASP A 89 37.11 -33.95 -11.33
C ASP A 89 36.11 -34.17 -12.48
N ALA A 90 35.76 -35.43 -12.78
CA ALA A 90 34.71 -35.77 -13.74
C ALA A 90 33.33 -35.27 -13.29
N PHE A 91 32.96 -35.53 -12.03
CA PHE A 91 31.73 -35.02 -11.42
C PHE A 91 31.67 -33.48 -11.45
N ALA A 92 32.74 -32.82 -11.01
CA ALA A 92 32.84 -31.37 -10.96
C ALA A 92 32.75 -30.72 -12.35
N ALA A 93 33.25 -31.38 -13.39
CA ALA A 93 33.13 -30.88 -14.77
C ALA A 93 31.67 -30.88 -15.26
N THR A 94 30.89 -31.91 -14.92
CA THR A 94 29.45 -31.98 -15.24
C THR A 94 28.67 -30.93 -14.43
N GLU A 95 28.84 -30.91 -13.11
CA GLU A 95 28.15 -29.99 -12.20
C GLU A 95 28.44 -28.50 -12.52
N ALA A 96 29.70 -28.19 -12.91
CA ALA A 96 30.09 -26.84 -13.28
C ALA A 96 29.40 -26.34 -14.56
N ARG A 97 29.14 -27.24 -15.53
CA ARG A 97 28.44 -26.88 -16.78
C ARG A 97 26.99 -26.49 -16.49
N GLU A 98 26.27 -27.34 -15.75
CA GLU A 98 24.88 -27.07 -15.37
C GLU A 98 24.73 -25.79 -14.54
N THR A 99 25.63 -25.59 -13.57
CA THR A 99 25.63 -24.39 -12.74
C THR A 99 25.98 -23.13 -13.56
N GLU A 100 26.90 -23.21 -14.52
CA GLU A 100 27.30 -22.08 -15.37
C GLU A 100 26.18 -21.66 -16.33
N GLU A 101 25.43 -22.61 -16.88
CA GLU A 101 24.26 -22.33 -17.72
C GLU A 101 23.17 -21.58 -16.94
N GLY A 102 22.82 -22.03 -15.73
CA GLY A 102 21.83 -21.36 -14.88
C GLY A 102 22.26 -19.95 -14.45
N HIS A 103 23.53 -19.76 -14.05
CA HIS A 103 24.06 -18.45 -13.68
C HIS A 103 24.10 -17.48 -14.87
N ARG A 104 24.44 -17.96 -16.08
CA ARG A 104 24.44 -17.14 -17.30
C ARG A 104 23.03 -16.71 -17.68
N ALA A 105 22.05 -17.61 -17.61
CA ALA A 105 20.65 -17.29 -17.86
C ALA A 105 20.13 -16.22 -16.89
N THR A 106 20.43 -16.36 -15.60
CA THR A 106 20.05 -15.37 -14.58
C THR A 106 20.70 -14.01 -14.83
N LEU A 107 22.00 -13.96 -15.15
CA LEU A 107 22.70 -12.71 -15.50
C LEU A 107 22.05 -12.06 -16.72
N PHE A 108 21.76 -12.84 -17.76
CA PHE A 108 21.12 -12.33 -18.98
C PHE A 108 19.75 -11.69 -18.68
N ILE A 109 18.94 -12.31 -17.81
CA ILE A 109 17.67 -11.74 -17.37
C ILE A 109 17.87 -10.43 -16.61
N ILE A 110 18.81 -10.38 -15.66
CA ILE A 110 19.11 -9.17 -14.87
C ILE A 110 19.58 -8.03 -15.78
N LEU A 111 20.51 -8.31 -16.70
CA LEU A 111 21.01 -7.32 -17.67
C LEU A 111 19.89 -6.85 -18.60
N GLY A 112 19.02 -7.76 -19.04
CA GLY A 112 17.84 -7.42 -19.84
C GLY A 112 16.94 -6.42 -19.12
N PHE A 113 16.55 -6.68 -17.87
CA PHE A 113 15.73 -5.74 -17.09
C PHE A 113 16.46 -4.44 -16.75
N ALA A 114 17.76 -4.51 -16.48
CA ALA A 114 18.60 -3.35 -16.17
C ALA A 114 18.70 -2.36 -17.35
N VAL A 115 18.51 -2.82 -18.59
CA VAL A 115 18.44 -1.96 -19.78
C VAL A 115 16.99 -1.59 -20.09
N MET A 116 16.09 -2.57 -20.14
CA MET A 116 14.71 -2.37 -20.58
C MET A 116 13.92 -1.40 -19.69
N ILE A 117 13.97 -1.59 -18.37
CA ILE A 117 13.17 -0.77 -17.44
C ILE A 117 13.63 0.69 -17.48
N PRO A 118 14.93 1.01 -17.32
CA PRO A 118 15.38 2.39 -17.37
C PRO A 118 15.24 3.01 -18.77
N ALA A 119 15.34 2.23 -19.86
CA ALA A 119 15.09 2.74 -21.21
C ALA A 119 13.62 3.19 -21.40
N VAL A 120 12.65 2.41 -20.89
CA VAL A 120 11.23 2.83 -20.91
C VAL A 120 11.02 4.08 -20.05
N LEU A 121 11.62 4.13 -18.86
CA LEU A 121 11.51 5.30 -17.98
C LEU A 121 12.17 6.54 -18.61
N ALA A 122 13.29 6.39 -19.32
CA ALA A 122 13.91 7.48 -20.07
C ALA A 122 12.98 8.06 -21.13
N LEU A 123 12.24 7.22 -21.84
CA LEU A 123 11.26 7.65 -22.84
C LEU A 123 10.06 8.36 -22.22
N VAL A 124 9.63 7.96 -21.02
CA VAL A 124 8.46 8.54 -20.34
C VAL A 124 8.79 9.82 -19.55
N LEU A 125 9.95 9.86 -18.90
CA LEU A 125 10.33 10.91 -17.96
C LEU A 125 11.36 11.92 -18.54
N GLY A 126 11.89 11.65 -19.75
CA GLY A 126 12.68 12.61 -20.52
C GLY A 126 14.17 12.73 -20.15
N ASP A 127 14.67 11.97 -19.17
CA ASP A 127 16.07 12.07 -18.71
C ASP A 127 16.89 10.80 -19.01
N ALA A 128 17.22 10.59 -20.27
CA ALA A 128 17.95 9.41 -20.71
C ALA A 128 19.35 9.27 -20.07
N GLN A 129 19.98 10.36 -19.65
CA GLN A 129 21.31 10.33 -19.04
C GLN A 129 21.25 9.73 -17.63
N ILE A 130 20.31 10.18 -16.79
CA ILE A 130 20.13 9.63 -15.44
C ILE A 130 19.82 8.14 -15.51
N PHE A 131 18.89 7.73 -16.37
CA PHE A 131 18.52 6.32 -16.50
C PHE A 131 19.65 5.46 -17.06
N ALA A 132 20.49 5.98 -17.96
CA ALA A 132 21.67 5.27 -18.44
C ALA A 132 22.71 5.03 -17.31
N VAL A 133 22.92 6.01 -16.43
CA VAL A 133 23.81 5.84 -15.26
C VAL A 133 23.24 4.82 -14.27
N ILE A 134 21.93 4.85 -14.02
CA ILE A 134 21.26 3.85 -13.18
C ILE A 134 21.39 2.45 -13.78
N SER A 135 21.15 2.30 -15.09
CA SER A 135 21.37 1.03 -15.80
C SER A 135 22.78 0.52 -15.62
N LEU A 136 23.79 1.39 -15.81
CA LEU A 136 25.20 1.01 -15.65
C LEU A 136 25.49 0.55 -14.21
N GLY A 137 24.94 1.23 -13.21
CA GLY A 137 25.06 0.85 -11.80
C GLY A 137 24.46 -0.53 -11.50
N ILE A 138 23.24 -0.79 -11.98
CA ILE A 138 22.57 -2.10 -11.79
C ILE A 138 23.35 -3.20 -12.52
N MET A 139 23.81 -2.96 -13.75
CA MET A 139 24.63 -3.90 -14.50
C MET A 139 25.96 -4.20 -13.82
N ALA A 140 26.61 -3.18 -13.24
CA ALA A 140 27.84 -3.36 -12.48
C ALA A 140 27.62 -4.23 -11.23
N VAL A 141 26.58 -3.94 -10.43
CA VAL A 141 26.25 -4.73 -9.25
C VAL A 141 25.87 -6.17 -9.62
N GLY A 142 25.05 -6.35 -10.66
CA GLY A 142 24.67 -7.67 -11.19
C GLY A 142 25.88 -8.46 -11.70
N GLY A 143 26.79 -7.78 -12.42
CA GLY A 143 28.05 -8.37 -12.90
C GLY A 143 28.97 -8.80 -11.77
N ILE A 144 29.12 -7.96 -10.72
CA ILE A 144 29.88 -8.32 -9.51
C ILE A 144 29.24 -9.52 -8.82
N GLY A 145 27.92 -9.53 -8.66
CA GLY A 145 27.17 -10.66 -8.09
C GLY A 145 27.40 -11.96 -8.87
N TYR A 146 27.34 -11.90 -10.20
CA TYR A 146 27.66 -13.03 -11.08
C TYR A 146 29.09 -13.52 -10.90
N LEU A 147 30.08 -12.61 -10.88
CA LEU A 147 31.48 -12.98 -10.69
C LEU A 147 31.74 -13.62 -9.33
N LEU A 148 31.14 -13.07 -8.27
CA LEU A 148 31.21 -13.63 -6.91
C LEU A 148 30.56 -15.00 -6.84
N GLY A 149 29.34 -15.16 -7.37
CA GLY A 149 28.61 -16.42 -7.40
C GLY A 149 29.34 -17.49 -8.22
N ARG A 150 29.84 -17.13 -9.41
CA ARG A 150 30.66 -18.00 -10.26
C ARG A 150 31.93 -18.44 -9.56
N ASN A 151 32.66 -17.52 -8.94
CA ASN A 151 33.88 -17.86 -8.21
C ASN A 151 33.59 -18.71 -6.97
N ALA A 152 32.48 -18.47 -6.27
CA ALA A 152 32.04 -19.28 -5.14
C ALA A 152 31.69 -20.72 -5.57
N ALA A 153 30.91 -20.89 -6.64
CA ALA A 153 30.58 -22.20 -7.20
C ALA A 153 31.85 -22.97 -7.60
N LYS A 154 32.76 -22.33 -8.34
CA LYS A 154 34.07 -22.91 -8.67
C LYS A 154 34.88 -23.29 -7.44
N ALA A 155 34.84 -22.47 -6.39
CA ALA A 155 35.56 -22.75 -5.14
C ALA A 155 34.96 -23.90 -4.34
N HIS A 156 33.66 -24.19 -4.48
CA HIS A 156 33.00 -25.36 -3.87
C HIS A 156 33.35 -26.67 -4.59
N LEU A 157 33.50 -26.64 -5.91
CA LEU A 157 33.86 -27.81 -6.72
C LEU A 157 35.36 -28.15 -6.72
N ARG A 158 36.23 -27.29 -6.16
CA ARG A 158 37.66 -27.60 -6.02
C ARG A 158 37.86 -28.79 -5.07
N TYR A 159 38.51 -29.85 -5.55
CA TYR A 159 38.90 -30.99 -4.73
C TYR A 159 39.67 -30.57 -3.47
N ARG A 160 39.28 -31.09 -2.31
CA ARG A 160 39.95 -30.88 -1.01
C ARG A 160 40.38 -32.20 -0.41
N ASP A 161 39.43 -32.92 0.17
CA ASP A 161 39.63 -34.21 0.85
C ASP A 161 38.84 -35.35 0.20
N GLY A 162 37.92 -35.02 -0.72
CA GLY A 162 37.03 -35.97 -1.38
C GLY A 162 36.09 -36.72 -0.43
N VAL A 163 35.98 -36.29 0.82
CA VAL A 163 35.17 -37.00 1.82
C VAL A 163 33.71 -36.61 1.67
N VAL A 164 32.86 -37.63 1.62
CA VAL A 164 31.41 -37.47 1.73
C VAL A 164 30.95 -38.16 3.01
N SER A 165 30.34 -37.41 3.92
CA SER A 165 29.69 -37.96 5.12
C SER A 165 28.22 -37.56 5.14
N VAL A 166 27.33 -38.53 5.23
CA VAL A 166 25.89 -38.33 5.31
C VAL A 166 25.40 -38.58 6.73
N GLY A 167 24.65 -37.66 7.32
CA GLY A 167 24.05 -37.80 8.65
C GLY A 167 22.58 -37.42 8.65
N GLU A 168 21.89 -37.61 9.78
CA GLU A 168 20.45 -37.31 9.91
C GLU A 168 20.14 -35.81 9.80
N ASP A 169 21.10 -34.96 10.15
CA ASP A 169 20.92 -33.51 10.29
C ASP A 169 21.55 -32.70 9.15
N GLY A 170 22.36 -33.36 8.31
CA GLY A 170 23.14 -32.73 7.26
C GLY A 170 24.03 -33.68 6.47
N VAL A 171 24.67 -33.15 5.44
CA VAL A 171 25.68 -33.82 4.62
C VAL A 171 26.95 -32.96 4.56
N LEU A 172 28.10 -33.60 4.61
CA LEU A 172 29.41 -33.00 4.39
C LEU A 172 29.93 -33.51 3.05
N VAL A 173 30.14 -32.63 2.09
CA VAL A 173 30.65 -32.96 0.76
C VAL A 173 31.91 -32.14 0.51
N ASN A 174 33.07 -32.80 0.38
CA ASN A 174 34.34 -32.16 0.02
C ASN A 174 34.69 -30.94 0.91
N GLY A 175 34.51 -31.12 2.22
CA GLY A 175 34.73 -30.10 3.24
C GLY A 175 33.66 -29.00 3.33
N VAL A 176 32.58 -29.06 2.57
CA VAL A 176 31.42 -28.15 2.65
C VAL A 176 30.28 -28.84 3.39
N VAL A 177 29.77 -28.22 4.44
CA VAL A 177 28.66 -28.75 5.23
C VAL A 177 27.33 -28.13 4.78
N HIS A 178 26.34 -28.97 4.55
CA HIS A 178 24.95 -28.62 4.30
C HIS A 178 24.11 -29.21 5.43
N GLY A 179 23.32 -28.37 6.10
CA GLY A 179 22.49 -28.79 7.24
C GLY A 179 21.04 -28.41 7.01
N TRP A 180 20.14 -29.35 7.28
CA TRP A 180 18.69 -29.14 7.13
C TRP A 180 17.95 -29.17 8.46
N ARG A 181 18.61 -29.49 9.57
CA ARG A 181 18.11 -29.18 10.92
C ARG A 181 18.71 -27.87 11.42
N LEU A 182 18.48 -26.78 10.70
CA LEU A 182 18.72 -25.42 11.15
C LEU A 182 17.35 -24.71 11.32
N PRO A 183 17.26 -23.60 12.07
CA PRO A 183 16.00 -22.88 12.19
C PRO A 183 15.46 -22.49 10.80
N GLY A 184 14.23 -22.92 10.50
CA GLY A 184 13.58 -22.64 9.22
C GLY A 184 14.10 -23.46 8.04
N SER A 185 14.88 -24.52 8.25
CA SER A 185 15.23 -25.50 7.22
C SER A 185 14.66 -26.88 7.51
N ALA A 186 14.41 -27.67 6.47
CA ALA A 186 13.96 -29.06 6.59
C ALA A 186 14.39 -29.92 5.40
N LEU A 187 14.60 -31.21 5.65
CA LEU A 187 14.86 -32.20 4.60
C LEU A 187 13.58 -32.42 3.80
N VAL A 188 13.71 -32.36 2.47
CA VAL A 188 12.56 -32.52 1.56
C VAL A 188 12.59 -33.90 0.95
N GLY A 189 13.64 -34.26 0.22
CA GLY A 189 13.72 -35.58 -0.41
C GLY A 189 15.16 -35.99 -0.73
N VAL A 190 15.35 -37.29 -0.93
CA VAL A 190 16.64 -37.89 -1.25
C VAL A 190 16.49 -38.86 -2.41
N GLU A 191 17.29 -38.67 -3.46
CA GLU A 191 17.28 -39.52 -4.64
C GLU A 191 18.70 -40.05 -4.90
N LEU A 192 18.82 -41.34 -5.20
CA LEU A 192 20.07 -41.97 -5.60
C LEU A 192 19.98 -42.30 -7.10
N ASP A 193 20.72 -41.58 -7.92
CA ASP A 193 20.83 -41.83 -9.35
C ASP A 193 22.01 -42.76 -9.62
N GLU A 194 21.71 -44.01 -9.97
CA GLU A 194 22.68 -45.03 -10.34
C GLU A 194 22.87 -45.15 -11.87
N SER A 195 22.13 -44.37 -12.66
CA SER A 195 22.19 -44.41 -14.13
C SER A 195 23.39 -43.64 -14.69
N ALA A 196 23.94 -42.69 -13.91
CA ALA A 196 25.13 -41.95 -14.25
C ALA A 196 26.39 -42.82 -14.21
N THR A 197 27.40 -42.47 -15.03
CA THR A 197 28.71 -43.15 -15.04
C THR A 197 29.38 -43.22 -13.66
N LEU A 198 29.11 -42.22 -12.81
CA LEU A 198 29.40 -42.21 -11.39
C LEU A 198 28.06 -41.95 -10.69
N ALA A 199 27.64 -42.85 -9.80
CA ALA A 199 26.37 -42.70 -9.11
C ALA A 199 26.34 -41.40 -8.29
N VAL A 200 25.18 -40.74 -8.20
CA VAL A 200 25.02 -39.46 -7.50
C VAL A 200 23.90 -39.56 -6.48
N LEU A 201 24.20 -39.20 -5.23
CA LEU A 201 23.21 -39.02 -4.19
C LEU A 201 22.76 -37.55 -4.17
N ALA A 202 21.53 -37.28 -4.60
CA ALA A 202 20.90 -35.96 -4.61
C ALA A 202 20.07 -35.76 -3.33
N ILE A 203 20.50 -34.84 -2.47
CA ILE A 203 19.81 -34.52 -1.22
C ILE A 203 19.19 -33.13 -1.33
N THR A 204 17.86 -33.05 -1.30
CA THR A 204 17.13 -31.79 -1.38
C THR A 204 16.65 -31.35 -0.01
N TYR A 205 17.04 -30.16 0.42
CA TYR A 205 16.50 -29.50 1.60
C TYR A 205 15.92 -28.14 1.25
N ALA A 206 14.99 -27.68 2.07
CA ALA A 206 14.37 -26.39 1.90
C ALA A 206 14.69 -25.46 3.06
N PHE A 207 14.62 -24.16 2.80
CA PHE A 207 14.76 -23.12 3.80
C PHE A 207 13.83 -21.94 3.52
N TRP A 208 13.41 -21.23 4.56
CA TRP A 208 12.51 -20.08 4.43
C TRP A 208 13.25 -18.79 4.05
N THR A 209 12.69 -18.06 3.09
CA THR A 209 13.11 -16.70 2.73
C THR A 209 11.89 -15.78 2.69
N ARG A 210 12.12 -14.47 2.51
CA ARG A 210 11.03 -13.50 2.26
C ARG A 210 10.16 -13.90 1.06
N GLY A 211 10.76 -14.51 0.04
CA GLY A 211 10.06 -14.98 -1.17
C GLY A 211 9.37 -16.33 -0.99
N GLY A 212 9.28 -16.84 0.24
CA GLY A 212 8.77 -18.17 0.54
C GLY A 212 9.86 -19.23 0.66
N ARG A 213 9.45 -20.49 0.59
CA ARG A 213 10.30 -21.67 0.76
C ARG A 213 11.18 -21.87 -0.48
N GLN A 214 12.50 -21.85 -0.28
CA GLN A 214 13.50 -22.10 -1.32
C GLN A 214 14.08 -23.50 -1.15
N TYR A 215 14.53 -24.12 -2.23
CA TYR A 215 15.05 -25.49 -2.26
C TYR A 215 16.51 -25.49 -2.71
N VAL A 216 17.32 -26.35 -2.09
CA VAL A 216 18.71 -26.61 -2.47
C VAL A 216 18.88 -28.10 -2.62
N THR A 217 19.34 -28.52 -3.79
CA THR A 217 19.73 -29.91 -4.04
C THR A 217 21.25 -29.98 -3.99
N VAL A 218 21.76 -30.88 -3.14
CA VAL A 218 23.18 -31.16 -2.99
C VAL A 218 23.47 -32.49 -3.67
N HIS A 219 24.32 -32.45 -4.70
CA HIS A 219 24.79 -33.65 -5.39
C HIS A 219 26.07 -34.16 -4.75
N ALA A 220 26.04 -35.41 -4.29
CA ALA A 220 27.19 -36.08 -3.70
C ALA A 220 27.59 -37.29 -4.55
N PRO A 221 28.79 -37.30 -5.16
CA PRO A 221 29.24 -38.45 -5.96
C PRO A 221 29.48 -39.68 -5.09
N VAL A 222 29.05 -40.85 -5.58
CA VAL A 222 29.11 -42.15 -4.90
C VAL A 222 29.94 -43.11 -5.75
N PRO A 223 31.11 -43.55 -5.26
CA PRO A 223 31.92 -44.52 -5.99
C PRO A 223 31.28 -45.92 -5.91
N PRO A 224 31.55 -46.83 -6.87
CA PRO A 224 30.87 -48.12 -6.98
C PRO A 224 30.90 -48.96 -5.68
N GLU A 225 32.00 -48.90 -4.93
CA GLU A 225 32.17 -49.60 -3.65
C GLU A 225 31.26 -49.08 -2.52
N ALA A 226 30.81 -47.82 -2.61
CA ALA A 226 30.02 -47.17 -1.58
C ALA A 226 28.52 -47.10 -1.90
N VAL A 227 28.09 -47.60 -3.06
CA VAL A 227 26.67 -47.57 -3.48
C VAL A 227 25.76 -48.28 -2.46
N GLY A 228 26.22 -49.38 -1.87
CA GLY A 228 25.47 -50.08 -0.82
C GLY A 228 25.24 -49.22 0.42
N GLU A 229 26.29 -48.55 0.92
CA GLU A 229 26.19 -47.65 2.08
C GLU A 229 25.33 -46.42 1.77
N ALA A 230 25.51 -45.83 0.58
CA ALA A 230 24.73 -44.68 0.12
C ALA A 230 23.23 -45.01 0.01
N ARG A 231 22.88 -46.21 -0.49
CA ARG A 231 21.49 -46.67 -0.57
C ARG A 231 20.84 -46.79 0.81
N VAL A 232 21.56 -47.34 1.79
CA VAL A 232 21.07 -47.45 3.18
C VAL A 232 20.85 -46.06 3.79
N ALA A 233 21.79 -45.13 3.57
CA ALA A 233 21.63 -43.76 4.02
C ALA A 233 20.46 -43.04 3.34
N ALA A 234 20.28 -43.23 2.03
CA ALA A 234 19.17 -42.65 1.27
C ALA A 234 17.82 -43.12 1.81
N ILE A 235 17.63 -44.43 2.00
CA ILE A 235 16.39 -45.00 2.54
C ILE A 235 16.08 -44.44 3.93
N ARG A 236 17.11 -44.32 4.80
CA ARG A 236 16.93 -43.79 6.16
C ARG A 236 16.57 -42.31 6.17
N LEU A 237 17.17 -41.52 5.28
CA LEU A 237 16.85 -40.10 5.15
C LEU A 237 15.48 -39.87 4.54
N GLU A 238 15.10 -40.66 3.53
CA GLU A 238 13.79 -40.59 2.88
C GLU A 238 12.65 -40.83 3.88
N ALA A 239 12.84 -41.75 4.83
CA ALA A 239 11.87 -41.99 5.91
C ALA A 239 11.64 -40.78 6.84
N GLY A 240 12.62 -39.87 6.95
CA GLY A 240 12.54 -38.64 7.74
C GLY A 240 12.25 -37.38 6.93
N ALA A 241 12.06 -37.51 5.62
CA ALA A 241 11.87 -36.40 4.69
C ALA A 241 10.39 -35.97 4.65
N GLU A 242 10.12 -34.67 4.47
CA GLU A 242 8.74 -34.14 4.45
C GLU A 242 7.94 -34.57 3.20
N GLY A 243 8.59 -35.16 2.20
CA GLY A 243 7.98 -35.67 0.97
C GLY A 243 8.74 -35.23 -0.27
N ARG A 244 8.50 -35.88 -1.42
CA ARG A 244 9.31 -35.71 -2.63
C ARG A 244 9.51 -34.23 -3.01
N ALA A 245 10.75 -33.88 -3.34
CA ALA A 245 11.09 -32.56 -3.83
C ALA A 245 10.20 -32.19 -5.04
N PRO A 246 9.70 -30.95 -5.13
CA PRO A 246 9.01 -30.51 -6.33
C PRO A 246 9.97 -30.69 -7.50
N GLU A 247 9.51 -31.34 -8.57
CA GLU A 247 10.27 -31.50 -9.81
C GLU A 247 10.75 -30.10 -10.22
N LEU A 248 12.08 -29.89 -10.17
CA LEU A 248 12.72 -28.67 -10.62
C LEU A 248 12.53 -28.62 -12.14
N THR A 249 11.34 -28.20 -12.58
CA THR A 249 11.12 -27.90 -13.99
C THR A 249 12.20 -26.89 -14.38
N PRO A 250 13.05 -27.19 -15.40
CA PRO A 250 14.04 -26.25 -15.87
C PRO A 250 13.32 -24.94 -16.12
N SER A 251 13.84 -23.88 -15.49
CA SER A 251 13.07 -22.67 -15.17
C SER A 251 12.18 -22.27 -16.35
N LYS A 252 10.85 -22.29 -16.16
CA LYS A 252 9.87 -21.62 -17.04
C LYS A 252 10.07 -20.09 -17.07
N GLN A 253 11.26 -19.59 -16.71
CA GLN A 253 11.64 -18.19 -16.77
C GLN A 253 11.98 -17.77 -18.21
N THR A 254 12.52 -18.65 -19.05
CA THR A 254 12.85 -18.33 -20.45
C THR A 254 11.60 -18.13 -21.33
N THR A 255 10.52 -18.90 -21.09
CA THR A 255 9.27 -18.75 -21.86
C THR A 255 8.47 -17.51 -21.44
N GLY A 256 8.47 -17.17 -20.14
CA GLY A 256 7.85 -15.92 -19.65
C GLY A 256 8.61 -14.66 -20.11
N PHE A 257 9.93 -14.77 -20.29
CA PHE A 257 10.79 -13.68 -20.75
C PHE A 257 10.51 -13.25 -22.20
N LEU A 258 10.28 -14.19 -23.12
CA LEU A 258 9.89 -13.86 -24.51
C LEU A 258 8.52 -13.18 -24.58
N ALA A 259 7.56 -13.61 -23.74
CA ALA A 259 6.24 -12.99 -23.67
C ALA A 259 6.30 -11.56 -23.08
N MET A 260 7.14 -11.31 -22.07
CA MET A 260 7.33 -9.97 -21.50
C MET A 260 8.13 -9.03 -22.42
N LEU A 261 9.14 -9.52 -23.15
CA LEU A 261 9.84 -8.73 -24.16
C LEU A 261 8.92 -8.34 -25.33
N ALA A 262 8.03 -9.25 -25.75
CA ALA A 262 7.00 -8.93 -26.74
C ALA A 262 6.03 -7.87 -26.23
N LEU A 263 5.66 -7.91 -24.94
CA LEU A 263 4.81 -6.90 -24.30
C LEU A 263 5.51 -5.54 -24.18
N GLY A 264 6.81 -5.53 -23.86
CA GLY A 264 7.65 -4.33 -23.83
C GLY A 264 7.83 -3.70 -25.21
N ALA A 265 8.03 -4.50 -26.25
CA ALA A 265 8.07 -4.04 -27.64
C ALA A 265 6.72 -3.46 -28.11
N LEU A 266 5.61 -4.05 -27.66
CA LEU A 266 4.25 -3.52 -27.92
C LEU A 266 4.01 -2.16 -27.23
N LEU A 267 4.56 -1.97 -26.03
CA LEU A 267 4.49 -0.71 -25.26
C LEU A 267 5.34 0.40 -25.89
N VAL A 268 6.49 0.07 -26.50
CA VAL A 268 7.34 1.04 -27.22
C VAL A 268 6.68 1.54 -28.51
N GLN A 269 5.88 0.71 -29.18
CA GLN A 269 5.13 1.15 -30.37
C GLN A 269 3.91 2.05 -30.07
N ALA A 270 3.54 2.21 -28.79
CA ALA A 270 2.45 3.07 -28.36
C ALA A 270 2.90 4.49 -27.95
N ILE A 271 4.17 4.84 -28.13
CA ILE A 271 4.69 6.19 -27.82
C ILE A 271 4.55 7.06 -29.07
N PRO A 272 3.65 8.06 -29.09
CA PRO A 272 3.57 8.99 -30.21
C PRO A 272 4.87 9.81 -30.31
N ALA A 273 5.36 9.98 -31.53
CA ALA A 273 6.59 10.72 -31.85
C ALA A 273 6.61 12.10 -31.15
N ALA A 274 7.72 12.39 -30.48
CA ALA A 274 7.94 13.60 -29.71
C ALA A 274 7.76 14.86 -30.59
N ALA A 275 6.80 15.70 -30.21
CA ALA A 275 6.70 17.07 -30.67
C ALA A 275 7.47 17.99 -29.70
N GLN A 276 8.31 18.83 -30.29
CA GLN A 276 9.12 19.92 -29.75
C GLN A 276 8.46 20.66 -28.55
N THR A 277 9.12 20.70 -27.38
CA THR A 277 8.53 21.26 -26.15
C THR A 277 8.87 22.73 -25.93
N ASP A 278 7.81 23.53 -25.83
CA ASP A 278 7.74 24.81 -25.12
C ASP A 278 8.03 24.53 -23.62
N ASP A 279 8.99 25.22 -22.99
CA ASP A 279 9.47 24.97 -21.60
C ASP A 279 8.43 25.27 -20.49
N TRP A 280 7.19 25.54 -20.88
CA TRP A 280 6.06 25.74 -19.99
C TRP A 280 5.49 24.40 -19.52
N GLN A 281 5.34 24.24 -18.20
CA GLN A 281 4.74 23.03 -17.65
C GLN A 281 3.23 23.03 -17.91
N ARG A 282 2.72 21.98 -18.55
CA ARG A 282 1.28 21.84 -18.83
C ARG A 282 0.62 20.90 -17.85
N PHE A 283 -0.49 21.35 -17.32
CA PHE A 283 -1.36 20.60 -16.43
C PHE A 283 -2.72 20.44 -17.09
N LYS A 284 -3.30 19.25 -17.00
CA LYS A 284 -4.64 18.98 -17.51
C LYS A 284 -5.61 18.84 -16.35
N ILE A 285 -6.65 19.67 -16.35
CA ILE A 285 -7.75 19.64 -15.39
C ILE A 285 -9.07 19.43 -16.15
N ASP A 286 -9.51 18.17 -16.16
CA ASP A 286 -10.62 17.68 -16.99
C ASP A 286 -10.42 18.00 -18.49
N GLU A 287 -11.27 18.86 -19.05
CA GLU A 287 -11.24 19.29 -20.46
C GLU A 287 -10.31 20.48 -20.71
N ALA A 288 -9.86 21.18 -19.66
CA ALA A 288 -8.93 22.30 -19.80
C ALA A 288 -7.47 21.86 -19.65
N SER A 289 -6.59 22.39 -20.50
CA SER A 289 -5.14 22.27 -20.38
C SER A 289 -4.53 23.65 -20.15
N VAL A 290 -3.92 23.80 -18.97
CA VAL A 290 -3.33 25.03 -18.44
C VAL A 290 -1.81 24.91 -18.55
N ALA A 291 -1.14 25.96 -19.03
CA ALA A 291 0.32 26.05 -19.01
C ALA A 291 0.76 27.04 -17.91
N THR A 292 1.75 26.68 -17.11
CA THR A 292 2.31 27.55 -16.06
C THR A 292 3.70 28.08 -16.46
N PRO A 293 4.08 29.30 -16.05
CA PRO A 293 5.35 29.88 -16.45
C PRO A 293 6.56 29.06 -15.99
N PRO A 294 7.65 29.02 -16.77
CA PRO A 294 8.87 28.33 -16.38
C PRO A 294 9.46 28.93 -15.09
N GLY A 295 9.95 28.08 -14.19
CA GLY A 295 10.55 28.48 -12.92
C GLY A 295 9.57 28.76 -11.78
N TRP A 296 8.25 28.70 -12.04
CA TRP A 296 7.24 28.72 -10.98
C TRP A 296 7.09 27.32 -10.38
N ARG A 297 6.85 27.24 -9.06
CA ARG A 297 6.57 25.96 -8.42
C ARG A 297 5.10 25.64 -8.65
N ALA A 298 4.84 24.82 -9.67
CA ALA A 298 3.50 24.40 -10.05
C ALA A 298 3.22 22.97 -9.62
N GLU A 299 2.04 22.73 -9.06
CA GLU A 299 1.57 21.41 -8.68
C GLU A 299 0.07 21.28 -8.92
N LEU A 300 -0.36 20.04 -9.07
CA LEU A 300 -1.76 19.69 -9.21
C LEU A 300 -2.29 19.29 -7.84
N THR A 301 -3.05 20.17 -7.20
CA THR A 301 -3.54 20.00 -5.83
C THR A 301 -4.97 19.45 -5.82
N GLU A 302 -5.49 19.17 -4.62
CA GLU A 302 -6.87 18.69 -4.38
C GLU A 302 -7.26 17.49 -5.28
N ALA A 303 -6.38 16.47 -5.29
CA ALA A 303 -6.55 15.24 -6.06
C ALA A 303 -6.67 15.44 -7.59
N GLY A 304 -6.00 16.45 -8.14
CA GLY A 304 -5.84 16.57 -9.58
C GLY A 304 -6.73 17.61 -10.27
N ARG A 305 -7.44 18.43 -9.49
CA ARG A 305 -8.53 19.29 -9.99
C ARG A 305 -8.22 20.77 -9.98
N THR A 306 -7.21 21.15 -9.20
CA THR A 306 -6.76 22.53 -9.07
C THR A 306 -5.30 22.58 -9.49
N VAL A 307 -4.97 23.43 -10.47
CA VAL A 307 -3.58 23.76 -10.77
C VAL A 307 -3.20 24.93 -9.87
N GLN A 308 -2.22 24.74 -8.99
CA GLN A 308 -1.68 25.80 -8.16
C GLN A 308 -0.24 26.06 -8.58
N ALA A 309 0.11 27.30 -8.91
CA ALA A 309 1.48 27.69 -9.19
C ALA A 309 1.89 28.92 -8.40
N ILE A 310 3.03 28.82 -7.72
CA ILE A 310 3.53 29.84 -6.79
C ILE A 310 4.87 30.35 -7.31
N GLU A 311 5.00 31.68 -7.39
CA GLU A 311 6.25 32.33 -7.74
C GLU A 311 7.26 32.30 -6.57
N PRO A 312 8.47 31.74 -6.76
CA PRO A 312 9.41 31.57 -5.65
C PRO A 312 9.95 32.86 -5.02
N ARG A 313 9.89 34.02 -5.71
CA ARG A 313 10.55 35.27 -5.29
C ARG A 313 9.64 36.50 -5.19
N GLY A 314 8.37 36.40 -5.56
CA GLY A 314 7.47 37.57 -5.66
C GLY A 314 6.16 37.48 -4.87
N GLY A 315 5.89 36.36 -4.18
CA GLY A 315 4.66 36.20 -3.40
C GLY A 315 3.39 36.25 -4.26
N ARG A 316 3.51 35.95 -5.56
CA ARG A 316 2.41 35.81 -6.51
C ARG A 316 2.02 34.35 -6.63
N GLU A 317 0.71 34.11 -6.72
CA GLU A 317 0.13 32.78 -6.80
C GLU A 317 -0.99 32.76 -7.85
N VAL A 318 -1.09 31.66 -8.58
CA VAL A 318 -2.22 31.40 -9.48
C VAL A 318 -2.87 30.07 -9.13
N ARG A 319 -4.20 30.05 -9.06
CA ARG A 319 -5.01 28.85 -8.92
C ARG A 319 -5.99 28.74 -10.08
N VAL A 320 -6.08 27.56 -10.69
CA VAL A 320 -7.02 27.28 -11.78
C VAL A 320 -7.83 26.03 -11.46
N TRP A 321 -9.15 26.14 -11.42
CA TRP A 321 -10.05 25.02 -11.13
C TRP A 321 -11.44 25.20 -11.75
N TRP A 322 -12.22 24.12 -11.76
CA TRP A 322 -13.64 24.16 -12.12
C TRP A 322 -14.47 24.51 -10.88
N TRP A 323 -15.00 25.72 -10.88
CA TRP A 323 -15.65 26.35 -9.74
C TRP A 323 -17.16 26.49 -9.97
N PHE A 324 -17.96 26.36 -8.92
CA PHE A 324 -19.39 26.67 -8.95
C PHE A 324 -19.59 28.02 -8.24
N PRO A 325 -20.16 29.05 -8.89
CA PRO A 325 -20.42 30.32 -8.25
C PRO A 325 -21.57 30.19 -7.27
N ASP A 326 -21.26 30.23 -5.98
CA ASP A 326 -22.26 30.20 -4.90
C ASP A 326 -22.88 31.60 -4.65
N GLU A 327 -22.33 32.67 -5.27
CA GLU A 327 -22.74 34.09 -5.16
C GLU A 327 -22.62 34.83 -6.53
N PRO A 328 -23.31 35.97 -6.76
CA PRO A 328 -23.21 36.73 -8.01
C PRO A 328 -21.80 37.30 -8.26
N LEU A 329 -21.32 37.21 -9.51
CA LEU A 329 -19.93 37.53 -9.90
C LEU A 329 -19.56 39.03 -9.84
N LEU A 330 -20.54 39.92 -9.64
CA LEU A 330 -20.39 41.39 -9.62
C LEU A 330 -21.26 41.96 -8.51
N GLY A 331 -20.76 42.96 -7.78
CA GLY A 331 -21.55 43.72 -6.81
C GLY A 331 -20.89 44.06 -5.47
N TYR A 332 -19.56 44.00 -5.36
CA TYR A 332 -18.87 44.31 -4.10
C TYR A 332 -18.24 45.71 -4.09
N THR A 333 -18.01 46.29 -2.89
CA THR A 333 -17.52 47.68 -2.71
C THR A 333 -16.01 47.86 -2.93
N ASP A 334 -15.29 46.79 -3.27
CA ASP A 334 -13.83 46.67 -3.36
C ASP A 334 -13.32 46.35 -4.79
N GLU A 335 -14.22 46.34 -5.78
CA GLU A 335 -13.90 46.17 -7.19
C GLU A 335 -13.14 47.42 -7.72
N LEU A 336 -11.92 47.21 -8.24
CA LEU A 336 -11.13 48.28 -8.85
C LEU A 336 -11.42 48.42 -10.35
N ALA A 337 -11.59 47.29 -11.05
CA ALA A 337 -11.91 47.25 -12.47
C ALA A 337 -12.45 45.87 -12.87
N HIS A 338 -13.33 45.82 -13.88
CA HIS A 338 -13.71 44.58 -14.53
C HIS A 338 -13.89 44.80 -16.03
N ASP A 339 -13.62 43.76 -16.84
CA ASP A 339 -13.81 43.77 -18.28
C ASP A 339 -14.11 42.38 -18.84
N LYS A 340 -14.51 42.33 -20.13
CA LYS A 340 -14.72 41.08 -20.86
C LYS A 340 -13.48 40.77 -21.68
N VAL A 341 -12.91 39.59 -21.46
CA VAL A 341 -11.74 39.08 -22.16
C VAL A 341 -12.05 37.77 -22.85
N THR A 342 -11.29 37.42 -23.89
CA THR A 342 -11.45 36.14 -24.59
C THR A 342 -10.38 35.15 -24.11
N VAL A 343 -10.83 33.99 -23.61
CA VAL A 343 -9.96 32.92 -23.09
C VAL A 343 -10.31 31.62 -23.81
N ALA A 344 -9.32 30.99 -24.44
CA ALA A 344 -9.52 29.77 -25.24
C ALA A 344 -10.66 29.90 -26.28
N GLY A 345 -10.86 31.11 -26.83
CA GLY A 345 -11.93 31.42 -27.79
C GLY A 345 -13.33 31.58 -27.17
N GLN A 346 -13.47 31.66 -25.85
CA GLN A 346 -14.74 31.91 -25.14
C GLN A 346 -14.70 33.25 -24.39
N PRO A 347 -15.84 33.95 -24.25
CA PRO A 347 -15.92 35.14 -23.41
C PRO A 347 -15.76 34.76 -21.93
N ALA A 348 -15.01 35.60 -21.22
CA ALA A 348 -14.73 35.47 -19.80
C ALA A 348 -14.83 36.84 -19.13
N LEU A 349 -15.32 36.87 -17.90
CA LEU A 349 -15.28 38.04 -17.04
C LEU A 349 -13.94 38.07 -16.30
N ARG A 350 -13.19 39.16 -16.44
CA ARG A 350 -12.02 39.44 -15.62
C ARG A 350 -12.36 40.53 -14.62
N VAL A 351 -12.06 40.30 -13.34
CA VAL A 351 -12.32 41.23 -12.24
C VAL A 351 -11.03 41.44 -11.45
N HIS A 352 -10.66 42.70 -11.21
CA HIS A 352 -9.55 43.10 -10.38
C HIS A 352 -10.10 43.69 -9.08
N THR A 353 -9.80 43.06 -7.96
CA THR A 353 -10.28 43.43 -6.63
C THR A 353 -9.09 43.63 -5.70
N ARG A 354 -9.18 44.63 -4.81
CA ARG A 354 -8.12 44.89 -3.83
C ARG A 354 -8.67 44.90 -2.42
N PHE A 355 -8.10 44.03 -1.60
CA PHE A 355 -8.37 43.90 -0.17
C PHE A 355 -7.19 44.44 0.64
N GLU A 356 -7.39 44.71 1.94
CA GLU A 356 -6.28 45.08 2.82
C GLU A 356 -5.20 43.98 2.84
N GLY A 357 -4.04 44.30 2.25
CA GLY A 357 -2.88 43.40 2.19
C GLY A 357 -2.90 42.35 1.08
N ARG A 358 -3.92 42.32 0.19
CA ARG A 358 -4.00 41.38 -0.94
C ARG A 358 -4.63 42.01 -2.18
N ASP A 359 -3.99 41.82 -3.33
CA ASP A 359 -4.49 42.28 -4.62
C ASP A 359 -4.80 41.04 -5.49
N THR A 360 -5.98 40.95 -6.09
CA THR A 360 -6.43 39.75 -6.79
C THR A 360 -7.03 40.07 -8.16
N ILE A 361 -6.72 39.24 -9.15
CA ILE A 361 -7.31 39.26 -10.48
C ILE A 361 -7.94 37.91 -10.71
N SER A 362 -9.26 37.88 -10.87
CA SER A 362 -10.00 36.68 -11.24
C SER A 362 -10.37 36.71 -12.72
N VAL A 363 -10.33 35.57 -13.39
CA VAL A 363 -10.81 35.39 -14.76
C VAL A 363 -11.72 34.16 -14.78
N THR A 364 -13.01 34.39 -15.03
CA THR A 364 -14.05 33.34 -14.99
C THR A 364 -14.72 33.23 -16.35
N LEU A 365 -14.80 32.03 -16.90
CA LEU A 365 -15.54 31.83 -18.15
C LEU A 365 -17.04 32.09 -17.96
N ASP A 366 -17.64 32.77 -18.93
CA ASP A 366 -19.07 33.07 -18.91
C ASP A 366 -19.90 31.80 -19.14
N LYS A 367 -19.36 30.87 -19.93
CA LYS A 367 -20.04 29.62 -20.27
C LYS A 367 -19.73 28.53 -19.25
N PRO A 368 -20.73 28.01 -18.52
CA PRO A 368 -20.54 26.87 -17.65
C PRO A 368 -20.45 25.56 -18.44
N ARG A 369 -19.84 24.55 -17.83
CA ARG A 369 -19.92 23.16 -18.25
C ARG A 369 -21.31 22.58 -17.97
N LYS A 370 -21.52 21.35 -18.42
CA LYS A 370 -22.80 20.62 -18.21
C LYS A 370 -23.17 20.42 -16.74
N ASP A 371 -22.20 20.47 -15.84
CA ASP A 371 -22.38 20.38 -14.38
C ASP A 371 -22.55 21.75 -13.71
N GLY A 372 -22.71 22.83 -14.50
CA GLY A 372 -22.89 24.20 -14.02
C GLY A 372 -21.59 24.90 -13.59
N LYS A 373 -20.46 24.18 -13.53
CA LYS A 373 -19.18 24.76 -13.12
C LYS A 373 -18.54 25.57 -14.24
N ARG A 374 -17.89 26.67 -13.88
CA ARG A 374 -17.15 27.56 -14.78
C ARG A 374 -15.66 27.39 -14.52
N LEU A 375 -14.85 27.51 -15.58
CA LEU A 375 -13.41 27.53 -15.38
C LEU A 375 -13.05 28.86 -14.75
N HIS A 376 -12.38 28.80 -13.61
CA HIS A 376 -12.00 29.97 -12.85
C HIS A 376 -10.48 29.99 -12.68
N ILE A 377 -9.89 31.15 -12.94
CA ILE A 377 -8.48 31.45 -12.71
C ILE A 377 -8.44 32.55 -11.66
N LEU A 378 -7.77 32.31 -10.54
CA LEU A 378 -7.53 33.30 -9.50
C LEU A 378 -6.04 33.59 -9.43
N PHE A 379 -5.66 34.85 -9.66
CA PHE A 379 -4.30 35.34 -9.56
C PHE A 379 -4.18 36.30 -8.37
N GLU A 380 -3.30 35.99 -7.42
CA GLU A 380 -3.18 36.73 -6.16
C GLU A 380 -1.75 37.23 -5.96
N GLY A 381 -1.62 38.42 -5.38
CA GLY A 381 -0.34 39.02 -5.03
C GLY A 381 -0.39 39.78 -3.71
N GLN A 382 0.71 39.76 -2.96
CA GLN A 382 0.88 40.53 -1.72
C GLN A 382 1.19 42.03 -1.96
N ARG A 383 1.41 42.43 -3.22
CA ARG A 383 1.63 43.81 -3.68
C ARG A 383 0.66 44.12 -4.82
N SER A 384 0.58 45.39 -5.23
CA SER A 384 -0.24 45.81 -6.36
C SER A 384 0.04 44.95 -7.60
N LEU A 385 -0.99 44.32 -8.14
CA LEU A 385 -0.94 43.59 -9.41
C LEU A 385 -1.30 44.54 -10.56
N ASP A 386 -0.72 44.27 -11.73
CA ASP A 386 -1.15 44.87 -13.00
C ASP A 386 -2.20 43.94 -13.62
N ILE A 387 -3.35 44.48 -14.01
CA ILE A 387 -4.41 43.71 -14.66
C ILE A 387 -3.93 43.03 -15.96
N ASN A 388 -2.87 43.54 -16.59
CA ASN A 388 -2.22 42.98 -17.77
C ASN A 388 -0.90 42.25 -17.47
N ASP A 389 -0.71 41.72 -16.26
CA ASP A 389 0.49 40.97 -15.87
C ASP A 389 0.87 39.91 -16.92
N HIS A 390 2.10 40.00 -17.42
CA HIS A 390 2.61 39.14 -18.49
C HIS A 390 2.56 37.65 -18.13
N ALA A 391 2.71 37.28 -16.85
CA ALA A 391 2.63 35.89 -16.42
C ALA A 391 1.19 35.36 -16.58
N LEU A 392 0.20 36.12 -16.07
CA LEU A 392 -1.21 35.78 -16.20
C LEU A 392 -1.65 35.72 -17.67
N MET A 393 -1.27 36.72 -18.48
CA MET A 393 -1.59 36.75 -19.91
C MET A 393 -0.92 35.62 -20.69
N GLY A 394 0.31 35.26 -20.30
CA GLY A 394 1.02 34.11 -20.85
C GLY A 394 0.30 32.78 -20.60
N MET A 395 -0.32 32.62 -19.42
CA MET A 395 -1.13 31.45 -19.06
C MET A 395 -2.47 31.42 -19.79
N VAL A 396 -3.19 32.55 -19.79
CA VAL A 396 -4.51 32.70 -20.43
C VAL A 396 -4.43 32.43 -21.93
N SER A 397 -3.42 32.96 -22.62
CA SER A 397 -3.22 32.76 -24.06
C SER A 397 -2.86 31.32 -24.45
N ARG A 398 -2.33 30.53 -23.51
CA ARG A 398 -1.95 29.12 -23.70
C ARG A 398 -3.00 28.13 -23.16
N LEU A 399 -4.07 28.64 -22.55
CA LEU A 399 -5.18 27.82 -22.06
C LEU A 399 -5.94 27.23 -23.25
N THR A 400 -6.13 25.91 -23.24
CA THR A 400 -6.93 25.23 -24.26
C THR A 400 -8.02 24.40 -23.60
N ILE A 401 -9.20 24.30 -24.22
CA ILE A 401 -10.34 23.55 -23.69
C ILE A 401 -10.82 22.57 -24.76
N ALA A 402 -10.67 21.28 -24.50
CA ALA A 402 -10.98 20.21 -25.43
C ALA A 402 -12.49 20.16 -25.73
N GLY A 403 -12.85 20.20 -27.02
CA GLY A 403 -14.24 20.16 -27.47
C GLY A 403 -14.85 21.54 -27.76
N TRP A 404 -14.14 22.63 -27.47
CA TRP A 404 -14.52 23.97 -27.91
C TRP A 404 -13.58 24.40 -29.04
N ALA A 405 -14.14 24.66 -30.23
CA ALA A 405 -13.33 25.06 -31.37
C ALA A 405 -12.66 26.41 -31.08
N THR A 406 -11.35 26.49 -31.29
CA THR A 406 -10.62 27.77 -31.37
C THR A 406 -11.02 28.47 -32.67
N SER A 407 -12.23 29.04 -32.71
CA SER A 407 -12.58 30.00 -33.75
C SER A 407 -12.05 31.35 -33.32
N ASN A 408 -10.99 31.79 -34.00
CA ASN A 408 -10.66 33.20 -34.09
C ASN A 408 -11.89 33.95 -34.61
N THR A 409 -12.50 34.76 -33.76
CA THR A 409 -13.33 35.86 -34.21
C THR A 409 -13.13 37.03 -33.26
N SER A 410 -12.80 38.17 -33.88
CA SER A 410 -12.71 39.50 -33.27
C SER A 410 -14.00 39.85 -32.50
N PRO A 411 -13.93 40.81 -31.57
CA PRO A 411 -14.98 41.05 -30.59
C PRO A 411 -16.21 41.67 -31.25
N GLU A 412 -17.37 41.02 -31.12
CA GLU A 412 -18.65 41.71 -31.20
C GLU A 412 -19.05 42.15 -29.79
N THR A 413 -19.24 43.46 -29.67
CA THR A 413 -19.84 44.20 -28.55
C THR A 413 -21.19 43.58 -28.13
N PRO A 414 -21.45 43.35 -26.82
CA PRO A 414 -22.79 43.02 -26.37
C PRO A 414 -23.63 44.29 -26.26
N ASP A 415 -24.72 44.33 -27.03
CA ASP A 415 -25.86 45.21 -26.77
C ASP A 415 -26.54 44.83 -25.43
N ALA A 416 -26.94 45.86 -24.70
CA ALA A 416 -27.66 45.79 -23.44
C ALA A 416 -29.15 45.47 -23.65
N VAL A 417 -29.69 44.51 -22.89
CA VAL A 417 -31.12 44.39 -22.53
C VAL A 417 -31.17 43.67 -21.17
N ASP A 418 -31.33 44.39 -20.06
CA ASP A 418 -32.58 44.81 -19.40
C ASP A 418 -33.17 43.76 -18.44
N VAL A 419 -33.42 44.23 -17.23
CA VAL A 419 -33.74 43.50 -16.00
C VAL A 419 -35.23 43.63 -15.75
N SER A 420 -35.97 42.53 -15.64
CA SER A 420 -37.13 42.48 -14.72
C SER A 420 -37.63 41.04 -14.54
N GLY A 421 -38.06 40.71 -13.33
CA GLY A 421 -38.91 39.54 -13.06
C GLY A 421 -38.60 38.84 -11.75
N GLY A 422 -39.28 39.28 -10.68
CA GLY A 422 -39.10 38.81 -9.30
C GLY A 422 -39.81 37.51 -8.91
N ASP A 423 -39.47 37.14 -7.67
CA ASP A 423 -40.24 36.47 -6.63
C ASP A 423 -40.45 34.93 -6.72
N ALA A 424 -39.91 34.18 -5.74
CA ALA A 424 -40.58 33.95 -4.45
C ALA A 424 -39.88 32.83 -3.66
N GLU A 425 -39.47 33.19 -2.45
CA GLU A 425 -38.86 32.37 -1.41
C GLU A 425 -39.91 31.50 -0.71
N ALA A 426 -39.60 30.21 -0.49
CA ALA A 426 -40.38 29.31 0.35
C ALA A 426 -39.47 28.67 1.40
N ALA A 427 -39.76 28.99 2.66
CA ALA A 427 -39.01 28.67 3.86
C ALA A 427 -38.92 27.15 4.14
N ALA A 428 -37.73 26.70 4.55
CA ALA A 428 -37.48 25.37 5.10
C ALA A 428 -37.36 25.44 6.63
N GLU A 429 -38.06 24.55 7.33
CA GLU A 429 -37.97 24.33 8.79
C GLU A 429 -36.56 23.83 9.22
N PRO A 430 -36.13 24.06 10.48
CA PRO A 430 -34.77 23.80 10.90
C PRO A 430 -34.50 22.29 11.12
N GLU A 431 -33.50 21.75 10.42
CA GLU A 431 -32.91 20.43 10.71
C GLU A 431 -32.26 20.40 12.12
N PRO A 432 -32.35 19.31 12.89
CA PRO A 432 -31.71 19.20 14.19
C PRO A 432 -30.18 19.08 14.05
N GLU A 433 -29.43 20.06 14.56
CA GLU A 433 -27.97 20.10 14.51
C GLU A 433 -27.30 19.06 15.44
N PRO A 434 -26.40 18.20 14.94
CA PRO A 434 -25.64 17.28 15.78
C PRO A 434 -24.28 17.88 16.23
N GLU A 435 -24.17 18.17 17.53
CA GLU A 435 -23.01 18.80 18.20
C GLU A 435 -21.82 17.85 18.54
N ALA A 436 -21.86 16.57 18.17
CA ALA A 436 -20.79 15.61 18.52
C ALA A 436 -19.74 15.45 17.39
N PRO A 437 -18.47 15.11 17.69
CA PRO A 437 -17.48 14.85 16.64
C PRO A 437 -17.92 13.68 15.75
N VAL A 438 -17.75 13.83 14.43
CA VAL A 438 -18.04 12.78 13.44
C VAL A 438 -17.09 11.60 13.66
N GLN A 439 -17.64 10.41 13.86
CA GLN A 439 -16.94 9.15 14.02
C GLN A 439 -17.05 8.31 12.74
N ARG A 440 -16.10 7.37 12.56
CA ARG A 440 -16.08 6.45 11.42
C ARG A 440 -16.11 5.00 11.88
N ALA A 441 -17.01 4.21 11.32
CA ALA A 441 -17.04 2.75 11.44
C ALA A 441 -16.75 2.12 10.07
N GLU A 442 -15.98 1.04 10.04
CA GLU A 442 -15.65 0.35 8.80
C GLU A 442 -15.60 -1.17 8.97
N LEU A 443 -15.96 -1.88 7.90
CA LEU A 443 -15.74 -3.32 7.74
C LEU A 443 -15.04 -3.52 6.40
N GLY A 444 -13.72 -3.73 6.44
CA GLY A 444 -12.89 -3.89 5.24
C GLY A 444 -11.44 -4.18 5.61
N ASN A 445 -10.62 -4.51 4.62
CA ASN A 445 -9.17 -4.65 4.76
C ASN A 445 -8.47 -4.40 3.41
N ILE A 446 -7.13 -4.36 3.41
CA ILE A 446 -6.31 -4.07 2.22
C ILE A 446 -5.98 -5.31 1.36
N ALA A 447 -6.50 -6.49 1.71
CA ALA A 447 -6.21 -7.72 0.98
C ALA A 447 -7.01 -7.80 -0.33
N ALA A 448 -6.65 -8.75 -1.20
CA ALA A 448 -7.38 -9.00 -2.44
C ALA A 448 -8.87 -9.25 -2.18
N VAL A 449 -9.71 -8.73 -3.09
CA VAL A 449 -11.17 -8.81 -2.99
C VAL A 449 -11.75 -9.64 -4.13
N VAL A 450 -12.83 -10.34 -3.83
CA VAL A 450 -13.74 -10.94 -4.83
C VAL A 450 -15.07 -10.21 -4.78
N ASN A 451 -15.92 -10.41 -5.78
CA ASN A 451 -17.25 -9.80 -5.81
C ASN A 451 -18.31 -10.75 -5.26
N GLY A 452 -19.39 -10.18 -4.73
CA GLY A 452 -20.55 -10.94 -4.26
C GLY A 452 -20.36 -11.44 -2.84
N PRO A 453 -20.77 -10.64 -1.82
CA PRO A 453 -20.83 -11.10 -0.44
C PRO A 453 -21.66 -12.39 -0.34
N ARG A 454 -21.14 -13.38 0.40
CA ARG A 454 -21.81 -14.67 0.65
C ARG A 454 -22.54 -14.69 1.99
N THR A 455 -22.31 -13.66 2.80
CA THR A 455 -22.85 -13.51 4.14
C THR A 455 -23.37 -12.09 4.29
N ASN A 456 -24.53 -11.95 4.92
CA ASN A 456 -25.18 -10.65 5.12
C ASN A 456 -24.26 -9.70 5.92
N THR A 457 -24.14 -8.47 5.44
CA THR A 457 -23.43 -7.39 6.13
C THR A 457 -24.35 -6.79 7.19
N ILE A 458 -24.07 -7.07 8.46
CA ILE A 458 -24.88 -6.59 9.59
C ILE A 458 -24.15 -5.43 10.30
N ILE A 459 -24.85 -4.31 10.47
CA ILE A 459 -24.43 -3.15 11.27
C ILE A 459 -25.19 -3.21 12.60
N ALA A 460 -24.46 -3.34 13.71
CA ALA A 460 -25.02 -3.35 15.06
C ALA A 460 -24.84 -1.99 15.73
N ILE A 461 -25.95 -1.33 16.05
CA ILE A 461 -26.02 -0.03 16.68
C ILE A 461 -26.44 -0.23 18.14
N LYS A 462 -25.60 0.19 19.09
CA LYS A 462 -25.80 -0.02 20.55
C LYS A 462 -26.44 1.16 21.28
N ARG A 463 -26.63 2.28 20.59
CA ARG A 463 -27.23 3.54 21.08
C ARG A 463 -27.66 4.37 19.88
N PRO A 464 -28.64 5.26 19.99
CA PRO A 464 -29.06 6.11 18.86
C PRO A 464 -27.89 6.91 18.28
N ILE A 465 -27.76 6.89 16.96
CA ILE A 465 -26.75 7.64 16.20
C ILE A 465 -27.40 8.41 15.06
N PHE A 466 -26.75 9.47 14.62
CA PHE A 466 -27.06 10.16 13.38
C PHE A 466 -26.05 9.74 12.31
N VAL A 467 -26.51 9.06 11.26
CA VAL A 467 -25.64 8.62 10.15
C VAL A 467 -25.61 9.71 9.08
N ARG A 468 -24.40 10.21 8.79
CA ARG A 468 -24.16 11.24 7.78
C ARG A 468 -24.02 10.61 6.39
N THR A 469 -23.08 9.68 6.26
CA THR A 469 -22.77 9.04 4.98
C THR A 469 -22.55 7.55 5.14
N LEU A 470 -22.91 6.78 4.12
CA LEU A 470 -22.64 5.35 4.03
C LEU A 470 -21.98 5.03 2.70
N GLU A 471 -20.92 4.23 2.73
CA GLU A 471 -20.11 3.92 1.57
C GLU A 471 -19.95 2.41 1.38
N THR A 472 -20.08 1.91 0.14
CA THR A 472 -19.79 0.52 -0.25
C THR A 472 -18.72 0.44 -1.35
N TYR A 473 -17.98 -0.66 -1.41
CA TYR A 473 -16.85 -0.81 -2.35
C TYR A 473 -17.12 -1.82 -3.47
N HIS A 474 -17.07 -1.41 -4.73
CA HIS A 474 -17.39 -2.15 -5.95
C HIS A 474 -16.20 -2.19 -6.92
N TRP A 475 -15.00 -2.55 -6.46
CA TRP A 475 -13.79 -2.59 -7.31
C TRP A 475 -13.95 -3.42 -8.59
N ASN A 476 -14.68 -4.53 -8.50
CA ASN A 476 -15.18 -5.31 -9.63
C ASN A 476 -14.12 -5.64 -10.71
N ASN A 477 -13.03 -6.31 -10.33
CA ASN A 477 -11.94 -6.66 -11.26
C ASN A 477 -11.39 -5.43 -12.01
N ALA A 478 -11.14 -4.34 -11.28
CA ALA A 478 -10.72 -3.04 -11.79
C ALA A 478 -11.68 -2.36 -12.80
N ARG A 479 -12.94 -2.81 -12.90
CA ARG A 479 -13.94 -2.22 -13.80
C ARG A 479 -14.89 -1.26 -13.09
N GLY A 480 -14.94 -1.28 -11.75
CA GLY A 480 -15.93 -0.52 -10.99
C GLY A 480 -17.37 -0.97 -11.28
N ARG A 481 -18.35 -0.19 -10.83
CA ARG A 481 -19.75 -0.34 -11.26
C ARG A 481 -20.47 1.00 -11.20
N LYS A 482 -21.26 1.34 -12.23
CA LYS A 482 -22.11 2.54 -12.23
C LYS A 482 -22.88 2.63 -10.90
N PRO A 483 -22.79 3.74 -10.16
CA PRO A 483 -23.43 3.89 -8.86
C PRO A 483 -24.92 3.63 -8.92
N GLY A 484 -25.40 2.85 -7.98
CA GLY A 484 -26.80 2.53 -7.82
C GLY A 484 -27.30 2.97 -6.45
N ILE A 485 -28.06 2.12 -5.80
CA ILE A 485 -28.70 2.41 -4.52
C ILE A 485 -28.02 1.60 -3.41
N ILE A 486 -27.82 2.23 -2.26
CA ILE A 486 -27.49 1.58 -1.00
C ILE A 486 -28.77 1.53 -0.16
N VAL A 487 -29.09 0.37 0.40
CA VAL A 487 -30.33 0.13 1.15
C VAL A 487 -29.99 -0.45 2.51
N LEU A 488 -30.64 0.08 3.54
CA LEU A 488 -30.55 -0.43 4.90
C LEU A 488 -31.90 -1.05 5.29
N LEU A 489 -31.87 -2.30 5.73
CA LEU A 489 -33.04 -3.08 6.12
C LEU A 489 -32.97 -3.44 7.60
N ARG A 490 -34.12 -3.63 8.25
CA ARG A 490 -34.22 -4.37 9.51
C ARG A 490 -34.10 -5.89 9.25
N PRO A 491 -33.83 -6.71 10.28
CA PRO A 491 -33.65 -8.14 10.11
C PRO A 491 -34.90 -8.88 9.61
N ASP A 492 -36.09 -8.28 9.80
CA ASP A 492 -37.39 -8.75 9.28
C ASP A 492 -37.63 -8.41 7.80
N GLY A 493 -36.69 -7.71 7.16
CA GLY A 493 -36.77 -7.25 5.78
C GLY A 493 -37.43 -5.88 5.58
N THR A 494 -37.89 -5.23 6.66
CA THR A 494 -38.47 -3.89 6.59
C THR A 494 -37.40 -2.88 6.19
N GLU A 495 -37.66 -2.09 5.16
CA GLU A 495 -36.71 -1.06 4.72
C GLU A 495 -36.68 0.13 5.68
N VAL A 496 -35.47 0.52 6.08
CA VAL A 496 -35.21 1.67 6.97
C VAL A 496 -34.84 2.91 6.16
N GLY A 497 -34.17 2.71 5.03
CA GLY A 497 -33.91 3.77 4.07
C GLY A 497 -33.21 3.25 2.81
N ARG A 498 -33.36 4.02 1.73
CA ARG A 498 -32.72 3.82 0.43
C ARG A 498 -32.13 5.13 -0.03
N TRP A 499 -30.88 5.08 -0.49
CA TRP A 499 -30.18 6.28 -0.90
C TRP A 499 -29.46 6.03 -2.22
N VAL A 500 -29.61 6.98 -3.14
CA VAL A 500 -28.87 6.98 -4.41
C VAL A 500 -27.42 7.31 -4.10
N ALA A 501 -26.51 6.39 -4.44
CA ALA A 501 -25.10 6.58 -4.23
C ALA A 501 -24.46 7.36 -5.38
N ARG A 502 -23.47 8.18 -5.04
CA ARG A 502 -22.53 8.79 -5.98
C ARG A 502 -21.27 7.95 -6.07
N GLY A 503 -20.68 7.91 -7.25
CA GLY A 503 -19.47 7.14 -7.51
C GLY A 503 -18.22 7.94 -7.18
N LYS A 504 -17.28 7.33 -6.45
CA LYS A 504 -15.93 7.83 -6.26
C LYS A 504 -14.90 6.83 -6.82
N PRO A 505 -13.73 7.29 -7.29
CA PRO A 505 -12.66 6.41 -7.74
C PRO A 505 -12.08 5.56 -6.60
N GLY A 506 -11.74 4.31 -6.87
CA GLY A 506 -11.11 3.39 -5.92
C GLY A 506 -9.63 3.14 -6.17
N GLN A 507 -9.10 2.07 -5.59
CA GLN A 507 -7.68 1.72 -5.71
C GLN A 507 -7.24 1.63 -7.19
N GLY A 508 -6.15 2.31 -7.52
CA GLY A 508 -5.65 2.38 -8.91
C GLY A 508 -6.47 3.29 -9.82
N GLY A 509 -7.33 4.15 -9.28
CA GLY A 509 -8.15 5.09 -10.06
C GLY A 509 -9.39 4.47 -10.70
N VAL A 510 -9.78 3.26 -10.28
CA VAL A 510 -10.94 2.54 -10.85
C VAL A 510 -12.22 3.36 -10.63
N PRO A 511 -12.91 3.80 -11.70
CA PRO A 511 -14.06 4.69 -11.57
C PRO A 511 -15.24 3.97 -10.90
N ASN A 512 -16.00 4.70 -10.08
CA ASN A 512 -17.18 4.18 -9.37
C ASN A 512 -16.92 2.91 -8.55
N ALA A 513 -15.70 2.77 -8.03
CA ALA A 513 -15.37 1.68 -7.13
C ALA A 513 -15.80 1.98 -5.70
N TYR A 514 -15.94 3.23 -5.28
CA TYR A 514 -16.67 3.57 -4.06
C TYR A 514 -18.03 4.12 -4.43
N TRP A 515 -19.06 3.67 -3.73
CA TRP A 515 -20.42 4.18 -3.81
C TRP A 515 -20.72 4.86 -2.49
N GLU A 516 -20.84 6.18 -2.49
CA GLU A 516 -21.14 6.96 -1.28
C GLU A 516 -22.55 7.53 -1.38
N ALA A 517 -23.34 7.31 -0.34
CA ALA A 517 -24.66 7.91 -0.18
C ALA A 517 -24.69 8.88 1.01
N ASP A 518 -25.32 10.03 0.82
CA ASP A 518 -25.69 10.92 1.92
C ASP A 518 -26.95 10.36 2.57
N VAL A 519 -26.83 9.96 3.83
CA VAL A 519 -27.88 9.30 4.60
C VAL A 519 -28.67 10.31 5.41
N ASN A 520 -27.97 11.18 6.14
CA ASN A 520 -28.52 12.22 7.04
C ASN A 520 -29.76 11.76 7.82
N GLN A 521 -29.68 10.58 8.45
CA GLN A 521 -30.81 9.95 9.14
C GLN A 521 -30.40 9.44 10.51
N ARG A 522 -31.29 9.64 11.50
CA ARG A 522 -31.18 9.01 12.82
C ARG A 522 -31.49 7.52 12.72
N LEU A 523 -30.62 6.69 13.30
CA LEU A 523 -30.85 5.27 13.50
C LEU A 523 -30.87 4.95 15.00
N ASP A 524 -31.93 4.28 15.44
CA ASP A 524 -32.05 3.83 16.82
C ASP A 524 -31.24 2.54 17.07
N GLU A 525 -31.13 2.17 18.35
CA GLU A 525 -30.48 0.92 18.76
C GLU A 525 -31.11 -0.29 18.05
N GLY A 526 -30.25 -1.17 17.50
CA GLY A 526 -30.72 -2.32 16.74
C GLY A 526 -29.67 -2.90 15.80
N SER A 527 -30.07 -3.96 15.08
CA SER A 527 -29.27 -4.56 14.02
C SER A 527 -29.87 -4.25 12.66
N TYR A 528 -29.03 -3.87 11.71
CA TYR A 528 -29.44 -3.46 10.38
C TYR A 528 -28.67 -4.24 9.32
N VAL A 529 -29.36 -4.71 8.28
CA VAL A 529 -28.76 -5.41 7.14
C VAL A 529 -28.46 -4.40 6.04
N LEU A 530 -27.20 -4.28 5.68
CA LEU A 530 -26.75 -3.44 4.58
C LEU A 530 -26.74 -4.23 3.27
N THR A 531 -27.37 -3.66 2.23
CA THR A 531 -27.38 -4.22 0.88
C THR A 531 -27.23 -3.12 -0.16
N THR A 532 -26.96 -3.51 -1.41
CA THR A 532 -26.85 -2.58 -2.54
C THR A 532 -27.69 -3.10 -3.72
N SER A 533 -28.02 -2.22 -4.64
CA SER A 533 -28.63 -2.59 -5.93
C SER A 533 -27.73 -3.45 -6.83
N SER A 534 -26.46 -3.64 -6.49
CA SER A 534 -25.52 -4.49 -7.24
C SER A 534 -24.61 -5.30 -6.31
N ASN A 535 -25.21 -6.20 -5.54
CA ASN A 535 -24.47 -7.08 -4.64
C ASN A 535 -23.45 -7.96 -5.38
N GLU A 536 -23.71 -8.30 -6.64
CA GLU A 536 -22.82 -9.10 -7.48
C GLU A 536 -21.50 -8.40 -7.83
N THR A 537 -21.39 -7.09 -7.62
CA THR A 537 -20.13 -6.33 -7.79
C THR A 537 -19.54 -5.83 -6.47
N TRP A 538 -20.25 -6.02 -5.36
CA TRP A 538 -19.82 -5.56 -4.04
C TRP A 538 -18.64 -6.41 -3.56
N ALA A 539 -17.55 -5.75 -3.21
CA ALA A 539 -16.29 -6.34 -2.81
C ALA A 539 -16.37 -7.01 -1.43
N THR A 540 -15.74 -8.18 -1.32
CA THR A 540 -15.65 -8.98 -0.10
C THR A 540 -14.39 -9.85 -0.09
N ASN A 541 -14.03 -10.42 1.07
CA ASN A 541 -13.04 -11.49 1.17
C ASN A 541 -13.22 -12.34 2.45
N ALA A 542 -12.42 -13.41 2.55
CA ALA A 542 -12.42 -14.30 3.71
C ALA A 542 -12.06 -13.58 5.02
N GLY A 543 -11.23 -12.53 4.96
CA GLY A 543 -10.79 -11.76 6.14
C GLY A 543 -11.91 -11.00 6.84
N VAL A 544 -13.02 -10.70 6.15
CA VAL A 544 -14.24 -10.12 6.75
C VAL A 544 -15.38 -11.14 6.92
N GLY A 545 -15.09 -12.43 6.72
CA GLY A 545 -16.10 -13.50 6.76
C GLY A 545 -17.12 -13.42 5.62
N TRP A 546 -16.67 -13.02 4.41
CA TRP A 546 -17.51 -12.92 3.21
C TRP A 546 -18.66 -11.92 3.27
N ARG A 547 -18.58 -10.94 4.19
CA ARG A 547 -19.46 -9.76 4.26
C ARG A 547 -18.98 -8.66 3.31
N GLY A 548 -19.89 -7.83 2.85
CA GLY A 548 -19.58 -6.72 1.94
C GLY A 548 -18.82 -5.60 2.63
N PHE A 549 -17.85 -5.01 1.93
CA PHE A 549 -17.04 -3.91 2.45
C PHE A 549 -17.84 -2.63 2.58
N TYR A 550 -17.79 -1.96 3.73
CA TYR A 550 -18.44 -0.67 3.92
C TYR A 550 -17.66 0.27 4.84
N SER A 551 -17.93 1.57 4.71
CA SER A 551 -17.56 2.57 5.70
C SER A 551 -18.74 3.51 5.99
N MET A 552 -18.83 4.01 7.23
CA MET A 552 -19.95 4.82 7.70
C MET A 552 -19.43 5.98 8.56
N HIS A 553 -19.86 7.20 8.26
CA HIS A 553 -19.64 8.37 9.11
C HIS A 553 -20.90 8.66 9.92
N TYR A 554 -20.77 8.75 11.25
CA TYR A 554 -21.90 8.94 12.16
C TYR A 554 -21.54 9.79 13.37
N GLN A 555 -22.54 10.33 14.04
CA GLN A 555 -22.41 11.08 15.30
C GLN A 555 -23.27 10.40 16.36
N VAL A 556 -22.76 10.28 17.58
CA VAL A 556 -23.57 9.80 18.71
C VAL A 556 -24.46 10.93 19.17
N LEU A 557 -25.77 10.68 19.27
CA LEU A 557 -26.71 11.67 19.78
C LEU A 557 -26.55 11.76 21.31
N ARG A 558 -26.40 12.97 21.87
CA ARG A 558 -26.55 13.15 23.32
C ARG A 558 -27.99 12.80 23.68
N GLN A 559 -28.17 12.02 24.74
CA GLN A 559 -29.48 11.95 25.38
C GLN A 559 -29.72 13.33 26.00
N GLU A 560 -30.79 14.01 25.59
CA GLU A 560 -31.29 15.12 26.39
C GLU A 560 -31.66 14.56 27.77
N PRO A 561 -31.28 15.23 28.87
CA PRO A 561 -31.84 14.87 30.16
C PRO A 561 -33.36 15.01 30.07
N THR A 562 -34.08 13.93 30.38
CA THR A 562 -35.54 13.98 30.54
C THR A 562 -35.88 15.22 31.38
N PRO A 563 -36.73 16.14 30.89
CA PRO A 563 -37.15 17.27 31.70
C PRO A 563 -37.75 16.71 32.99
N GLU A 564 -37.17 17.09 34.14
CA GLU A 564 -37.89 16.93 35.40
C GLU A 564 -39.25 17.60 35.25
N PRO A 565 -40.35 16.96 35.66
CA PRO A 565 -41.65 17.63 35.63
C PRO A 565 -41.52 18.92 36.44
N LEU A 566 -41.85 20.05 35.82
CA LEU A 566 -41.87 21.35 36.46
C LEU A 566 -42.70 21.24 37.75
N SER A 567 -42.00 21.32 38.89
CA SER A 567 -42.62 21.59 40.17
C SER A 567 -43.21 22.99 40.09
N GLY A 568 -44.51 23.08 39.79
CA GLY A 568 -45.15 24.38 39.59
C GLY A 568 -46.51 24.34 38.92
N ASP A 569 -47.35 23.37 39.23
CA ASP A 569 -48.81 23.54 39.15
C ASP A 569 -49.43 22.81 40.34
N ALA A 570 -49.28 23.43 41.51
CA ALA A 570 -50.13 23.14 42.65
C ALA A 570 -51.47 23.88 42.42
N PRO A 571 -52.63 23.18 42.43
CA PRO A 571 -53.92 23.85 42.59
C PRO A 571 -53.96 24.52 43.97
N PRO A 572 -54.76 25.59 44.17
CA PRO A 572 -54.81 26.29 45.45
C PRO A 572 -55.26 25.33 46.56
N GLU A 573 -54.53 25.34 47.68
CA GLU A 573 -54.88 24.62 48.90
C GLU A 573 -56.22 25.09 49.45
N ASP A 574 -57.17 24.17 49.55
CA ASP A 574 -58.41 24.35 50.32
C ASP A 574 -58.16 23.85 51.76
N PRO A 575 -58.26 24.72 52.79
CA PRO A 575 -57.90 24.34 54.14
C PRO A 575 -59.10 23.72 54.86
N GLN A 576 -59.23 22.39 54.84
CA GLN A 576 -59.85 21.59 55.91
C GLN A 576 -59.93 20.10 55.53
N THR A 577 -59.13 19.24 56.16
CA THR A 577 -59.61 18.22 57.11
C THR A 577 -58.47 17.31 57.60
N SER A 578 -58.45 17.17 58.92
CA SER A 578 -57.58 16.33 59.73
C SER A 578 -58.19 14.92 59.88
N ARG A 579 -57.38 13.85 59.74
CA ARG A 579 -57.17 12.82 60.81
C ARG A 579 -56.42 11.56 60.35
N ALA A 580 -55.48 11.17 61.24
CA ALA A 580 -55.19 9.83 61.76
C ALA A 580 -54.24 8.86 61.01
N ALA A 581 -53.15 8.54 61.71
CA ALA A 581 -52.23 7.37 61.65
C ALA A 581 -52.95 6.07 62.12
N PRO A 582 -52.32 4.86 62.34
CA PRO A 582 -50.88 4.51 62.47
C PRO A 582 -50.48 3.10 61.86
N GLU A 583 -49.20 2.75 61.62
CA GLU A 583 -48.22 1.99 62.46
C GLU A 583 -48.10 0.45 62.21
N GLN A 584 -46.85 -0.05 62.40
CA GLN A 584 -46.32 -1.44 62.65
C GLN A 584 -46.04 -2.36 61.44
N ALA A 585 -44.77 -2.73 61.16
CA ALA A 585 -43.86 -3.74 61.78
C ALA A 585 -43.98 -5.11 61.07
N ASP A 586 -42.99 -6.01 60.89
CA ASP A 586 -41.62 -6.20 61.36
C ASP A 586 -40.91 -7.26 60.46
N VAL A 587 -39.61 -7.43 60.67
CA VAL A 587 -38.53 -8.25 60.04
C VAL A 587 -38.78 -9.79 60.31
N PRO A 588 -38.09 -10.87 59.79
CA PRO A 588 -36.66 -10.98 59.45
C PRO A 588 -36.16 -11.99 58.37
N ILE A 589 -34.82 -11.98 58.20
CA ILE A 589 -33.91 -12.68 57.27
C ILE A 589 -33.42 -14.04 57.83
N ALA A 590 -33.02 -14.96 56.93
CA ALA A 590 -31.79 -15.82 56.94
C ALA A 590 -32.03 -17.35 56.69
N PRO A 591 -30.99 -18.20 56.43
CA PRO A 591 -30.35 -18.40 55.11
C PRO A 591 -30.02 -19.88 54.74
N LEU A 592 -29.35 -20.06 53.58
CA LEU A 592 -28.39 -21.13 53.17
C LEU A 592 -28.84 -22.60 53.04
N ARG A 593 -28.71 -23.18 51.83
CA ARG A 593 -27.74 -24.27 51.55
C ARG A 593 -27.64 -24.69 50.07
N THR A 594 -26.38 -24.80 49.65
CA THR A 594 -25.76 -25.61 48.59
C THR A 594 -26.41 -26.96 48.27
N THR A 595 -26.44 -27.34 46.98
CA THR A 595 -25.72 -28.51 46.42
C THR A 595 -25.85 -28.60 44.88
N ILE A 596 -24.71 -28.80 44.20
CA ILE A 596 -24.60 -29.46 42.89
C ILE A 596 -24.23 -30.93 43.20
N PRO A 597 -24.67 -31.94 42.40
CA PRO A 597 -23.69 -32.61 41.56
C PRO A 597 -24.20 -33.08 40.17
N ARG A 598 -23.19 -33.34 39.34
CA ARG A 598 -23.18 -33.86 37.97
C ARG A 598 -23.92 -35.20 37.76
N GLY A 599 -24.49 -35.34 36.56
CA GLY A 599 -23.99 -36.31 35.58
C GLY A 599 -24.80 -37.59 35.33
N ARG A 600 -25.36 -37.69 34.12
CA ARG A 600 -24.99 -38.72 33.12
C ARG A 600 -25.42 -38.27 31.73
#